data_AF-A0A5E4MZ26-F1
#
_entry.id   AF-A0A5E4MZ26-F1
#
_cell.length_a   1.000
_cell.length_b   1.000
_cell.length_c   1.000
_cell.angle_alpha   90.00
_cell.angle_beta   90.00
_cell.angle_gamma   90.00
#
_symmetry.space_group_name_H-M   'P 1'
#
loop_
_entity.id
_entity.type
_entity.pdbx_description
1 polymer ?
#
loop_
_entity_poly.entity_id
_entity_poly.type
_entity_poly.pdbx_seq_one_letter_code
_entity_poly.pdbx_strand_id
1 'polypeptide(L)'
;MDINLGFKKKSADDINRWICAQRTRKSYLKMNNSNIIVDKSIIHNHEKDDEKKLNRQKSSNVSKRKAREALHERPVKIMRCELAKSDTETIDAQDLCRIRKNIRASRCSTVPKLHKTSSEILLKPILLYFHVIAIRKYYVK
;
A
#
# COMPACT_ATOMS: atom_id res chain seq x y z
N MET A 1 -1.91 -15.71 -18.92
CA MET A 1 -3.23 -15.23 -18.47
C MET A 1 -3.00 -14.37 -17.26
N ASP A 2 -3.07 -13.06 -17.40
CA ASP A 2 -2.80 -12.12 -16.31
C ASP A 2 -4.08 -11.94 -15.49
N ILE A 3 -4.12 -12.57 -14.33
CA ILE A 3 -5.28 -12.56 -13.43
C ILE A 3 -4.94 -11.65 -12.24
N ASN A 4 -5.80 -10.67 -11.98
CA ASN A 4 -5.66 -9.77 -10.83
C ASN A 4 -6.25 -10.43 -9.57
N LEU A 5 -5.37 -10.82 -8.64
CA LEU A 5 -5.74 -11.39 -7.36
C LEU A 5 -5.53 -10.36 -6.24
N GLY A 6 -6.54 -10.22 -5.38
CA GLY A 6 -6.50 -9.39 -4.18
C GLY A 6 -6.41 -10.23 -2.92
N PHE A 7 -5.60 -9.80 -1.96
CA PHE A 7 -5.55 -10.41 -0.64
C PHE A 7 -6.90 -10.26 0.07
N LYS A 8 -7.45 -11.36 0.60
CA LYS A 8 -8.71 -11.35 1.36
C LYS A 8 -8.46 -11.42 2.85
N LYS A 9 -7.76 -12.47 3.29
CA LYS A 9 -7.51 -12.74 4.70
C LYS A 9 -6.39 -13.76 4.91
N LYS A 10 -5.84 -13.74 6.12
CA LYS A 10 -4.99 -14.80 6.66
C LYS A 10 -5.84 -15.75 7.50
N SER A 11 -5.63 -17.06 7.36
CA SER A 11 -6.30 -18.08 8.17
C SER A 11 -5.46 -18.39 9.41
N ALA A 12 -6.03 -19.10 10.39
CA ALA A 12 -5.31 -19.46 11.62
C ALA A 12 -4.05 -20.29 11.34
N ASP A 13 -4.09 -21.16 10.33
CA ASP A 13 -2.97 -22.03 9.93
C ASP A 13 -1.88 -21.31 9.10
N ASP A 14 -1.72 -20.00 9.27
CA ASP A 14 -0.78 -19.18 8.49
C ASP A 14 -1.00 -19.17 6.96
N ILE A 15 -2.17 -19.63 6.51
CA ILE A 15 -2.52 -19.66 5.08
C ILE A 15 -3.12 -18.32 4.64
N ASN A 16 -2.45 -17.68 3.68
CA ASN A 16 -2.90 -16.47 3.02
C ASN A 16 -3.88 -16.81 1.88
N ARG A 17 -5.11 -16.29 1.96
CA ARG A 17 -6.13 -16.47 0.94
C ARG A 17 -6.27 -15.22 0.08
N TRP A 18 -6.10 -15.42 -1.21
CA TRP A 18 -6.27 -14.44 -2.29
C TRP A 18 -7.52 -14.79 -3.09
N ILE A 19 -8.25 -13.80 -3.54
CA ILE A 19 -9.46 -13.95 -4.38
C ILE A 19 -9.31 -13.11 -5.64
N CYS A 20 -10.11 -13.42 -6.66
CA CYS A 20 -10.22 -12.53 -7.82
C CYS A 20 -10.60 -11.11 -7.40
N ALA A 21 -9.97 -10.11 -8.03
CA ALA A 21 -10.33 -8.71 -7.86
C ALA A 21 -11.78 -8.43 -8.32
N GLN A 22 -12.28 -9.19 -9.30
CA GLN A 22 -13.70 -9.22 -9.63
C GLN A 22 -14.45 -10.05 -8.57
N ARG A 23 -15.05 -9.36 -7.60
CA ARG A 23 -15.75 -9.94 -6.44
C ARG A 23 -16.95 -10.84 -6.78
N THR A 24 -17.37 -10.85 -8.04
CA THR A 24 -18.48 -11.68 -8.55
C THR A 24 -18.12 -13.16 -8.67
N ARG A 25 -16.82 -13.52 -8.60
CA ARG A 25 -16.37 -14.90 -8.85
C ARG A 25 -15.84 -15.60 -7.60
N LYS A 26 -15.97 -16.93 -7.60
CA LYS A 26 -15.55 -17.85 -6.53
C LYS A 26 -14.09 -18.30 -6.65
N SER A 27 -13.32 -17.77 -7.61
CA SER A 27 -11.91 -18.15 -7.77
C SER A 27 -11.04 -17.64 -6.63
N TYR A 28 -10.09 -18.48 -6.22
CA TYR A 28 -9.21 -18.20 -5.09
C TYR A 28 -7.86 -18.88 -5.25
N LEU A 29 -6.87 -18.34 -4.56
CA LEU A 29 -5.54 -18.90 -4.42
C LEU A 29 -5.18 -18.90 -2.93
N LYS A 30 -4.80 -20.05 -2.39
CA LYS A 30 -4.29 -20.18 -1.03
C LYS A 30 -2.80 -20.47 -1.08
N MET A 31 -2.03 -19.67 -0.36
CA MET A 31 -0.58 -19.83 -0.25
C MET A 31 -0.18 -19.83 1.22
N ASN A 32 0.84 -20.62 1.57
CA ASN A 32 1.45 -20.57 2.89
C ASN A 32 2.43 -19.38 3.00
N ASN A 33 2.94 -19.10 4.21
CA ASN A 33 3.95 -18.07 4.46
C ASN A 33 5.24 -18.28 3.65
N SER A 34 5.60 -19.53 3.31
CA SER A 34 6.74 -19.85 2.43
C SER A 34 6.43 -19.70 0.93
N ASN A 35 5.33 -19.00 0.56
CA ASN A 35 4.86 -18.81 -0.81
C ASN A 35 4.53 -20.11 -1.59
N ILE A 36 4.36 -21.23 -0.89
CA ILE A 36 3.94 -22.50 -1.50
C ILE A 36 2.42 -22.47 -1.70
N ILE A 37 1.96 -22.84 -2.90
CA ILE A 37 0.53 -22.94 -3.21
C ILE A 37 -0.03 -24.18 -2.52
N VAL A 38 -0.94 -23.97 -1.58
CA VAL A 38 -1.60 -25.06 -0.84
C VAL A 38 -2.84 -25.54 -1.60
N ASP A 39 -3.57 -24.59 -2.20
CA ASP A 39 -4.85 -24.87 -2.85
C ASP A 39 -5.18 -23.73 -3.83
N LYS A 40 -5.84 -24.05 -4.94
CA LYS A 40 -6.17 -23.08 -5.99
C LYS A 40 -7.43 -23.48 -6.74
N SER A 41 -8.27 -22.48 -7.01
CA SER A 41 -9.40 -22.58 -7.92
C SER A 41 -9.27 -21.48 -8.97
N ILE A 42 -8.71 -21.83 -10.14
CA ILE A 42 -8.35 -20.90 -11.22
C ILE A 42 -9.49 -20.77 -12.26
N ILE A 43 -10.71 -21.21 -11.94
CA ILE A 43 -11.85 -21.05 -12.85
C ILE A 43 -12.30 -19.58 -12.81
N HIS A 44 -11.74 -18.78 -13.72
CA HIS A 44 -12.11 -17.38 -13.96
C HIS A 44 -13.01 -17.32 -15.18
N ASN A 45 -14.33 -17.33 -14.94
CA ASN A 45 -15.29 -17.17 -16.02
C ASN A 45 -15.52 -15.68 -16.33
N HIS A 46 -14.47 -14.92 -16.61
CA HIS A 46 -14.61 -13.53 -17.05
C HIS A 46 -13.55 -13.21 -18.09
N GLU A 47 -13.87 -12.25 -18.97
CA GLU A 47 -12.90 -11.73 -19.93
C GLU A 47 -11.69 -11.13 -19.21
N LYS A 48 -10.57 -11.09 -19.93
CA LYS A 48 -9.33 -10.51 -19.40
C LYS A 48 -9.59 -9.08 -18.92
N ASP A 49 -9.00 -8.71 -17.79
CA ASP A 49 -9.08 -7.33 -17.33
C ASP A 49 -8.42 -6.40 -18.36
N ASP A 50 -8.98 -5.20 -18.51
CA ASP A 50 -8.44 -4.14 -19.35
C ASP A 50 -6.94 -3.90 -19.02
N GLU A 51 -6.10 -4.03 -20.05
CA GLU A 51 -4.65 -3.89 -19.94
C GLU A 51 -4.25 -2.52 -19.38
N LYS A 52 -4.96 -1.45 -19.78
CA LYS A 52 -4.75 -0.11 -19.23
C LYS A 52 -4.99 -0.06 -17.73
N LYS A 53 -6.05 -0.73 -17.26
CA LYS A 53 -6.37 -0.81 -15.83
C LYS A 53 -5.31 -1.58 -15.05
N LEU A 54 -4.81 -2.69 -15.60
CA LEU A 54 -3.73 -3.47 -15.00
C LEU A 54 -2.42 -2.66 -14.94
N ASN A 55 -2.04 -2.00 -16.03
CA ASN A 55 -0.81 -1.21 -16.11
C ASN A 55 -0.84 0.01 -15.18
N ARG A 56 -1.98 0.71 -15.09
CA ARG A 56 -2.18 1.76 -14.10
C ARG A 56 -2.05 1.22 -12.67
N GLN A 57 -2.65 0.06 -12.38
CA GLN A 57 -2.59 -0.53 -11.04
C GLN A 57 -1.15 -0.91 -10.66
N LYS A 58 -0.41 -1.55 -11.58
CA LYS A 58 1.02 -1.87 -11.42
C LYS A 58 1.82 -0.59 -11.11
N SER A 59 1.73 0.42 -11.97
CA SER A 59 2.45 1.71 -11.85
C SER A 59 2.11 2.46 -10.56
N SER A 60 0.82 2.51 -10.20
CA SER A 60 0.33 3.13 -8.97
C SER A 60 0.88 2.43 -7.73
N ASN A 61 0.88 1.09 -7.70
CA ASN A 61 1.36 0.33 -6.55
C ASN A 61 2.86 0.49 -6.34
N VAL A 62 3.66 0.40 -7.40
CA VAL A 62 5.11 0.60 -7.32
C VAL A 62 5.44 2.03 -6.87
N SER A 63 4.78 3.03 -7.46
CA SER A 63 4.98 4.44 -7.10
C SER A 63 4.58 4.74 -5.65
N LYS A 64 3.47 4.15 -5.16
CA LYS A 64 3.05 4.30 -3.76
C LYS A 64 4.05 3.72 -2.77
N ARG A 65 4.65 2.57 -3.08
CA ARG A 65 5.67 1.92 -2.25
C ARG A 65 6.92 2.78 -2.17
N LYS A 66 7.46 3.19 -3.32
CA LYS A 66 8.63 4.09 -3.39
C LYS A 66 8.40 5.44 -2.74
N ALA A 67 7.18 5.97 -2.83
CA ALA A 67 6.83 7.22 -2.17
C ALA A 67 6.89 7.14 -0.64
N ARG A 68 6.70 5.95 -0.05
CA ARG A 68 6.86 5.71 1.39
C ARG A 68 8.32 5.54 1.79
N GLU A 69 9.09 4.84 0.95
CA GLU A 69 10.52 4.59 1.17
C GLU A 69 11.33 5.89 1.01
N ALA A 70 11.02 6.70 0.00
CA ALA A 70 11.70 7.96 -0.29
C ALA A 70 10.74 9.15 -0.11
N LEU A 71 10.55 9.58 1.15
CA LEU A 71 9.66 10.70 1.50
C LEU A 71 10.13 12.04 0.92
N HIS A 72 11.45 12.25 0.83
CA HIS A 72 12.07 13.51 0.41
C HIS A 72 12.18 13.68 -1.12
N GLU A 73 12.05 12.59 -1.88
CA GLU A 73 12.06 12.61 -3.34
C GLU A 73 10.86 13.43 -3.89
N ARG A 74 11.03 14.14 -5.01
CA ARG A 74 9.90 14.83 -5.65
C ARG A 74 8.94 13.78 -6.25
N PRO A 75 7.61 13.87 -6.04
CA PRO A 75 6.65 12.91 -6.60
C PRO A 75 6.77 12.74 -8.13
N VAL A 76 7.10 13.81 -8.84
CA VAL A 76 7.33 13.78 -10.30
C VAL A 76 8.53 12.92 -10.68
N LYS A 77 9.61 12.99 -9.89
CA LYS A 77 10.82 12.20 -10.14
C LYS A 77 10.51 10.71 -9.95
N ILE A 78 9.82 10.34 -8.87
CA ILE A 78 9.36 8.96 -8.64
C ILE A 78 8.51 8.48 -9.83
N MET A 79 7.48 9.22 -10.23
CA MET A 79 6.62 8.81 -11.35
C MET A 79 7.41 8.65 -12.65
N ARG A 80 8.26 9.63 -13.01
CA ARG A 80 9.06 9.57 -14.25
C ARG A 80 10.01 8.38 -14.24
N CYS A 81 10.69 8.13 -13.14
CA CYS A 81 11.60 6.99 -13.01
C CYS A 81 10.88 5.64 -13.10
N GLU A 82 9.63 5.53 -12.64
CA GLU A 82 8.86 4.30 -12.80
C GLU A 82 8.31 4.13 -14.22
N LEU A 83 7.77 5.20 -14.82
CA LEU A 83 7.28 5.15 -16.19
C LEU A 83 8.39 4.81 -17.19
N ALA A 84 9.62 5.29 -16.96
CA ALA A 84 10.77 4.95 -17.80
C ALA A 84 11.20 3.47 -17.71
N LYS A 85 10.74 2.72 -16.70
CA LYS A 85 11.10 1.31 -16.47
C LYS A 85 10.05 0.33 -16.98
N SER A 86 8.89 0.81 -17.40
CA SER A 86 7.74 -0.02 -17.77
C SER A 86 7.17 0.43 -19.09
N ASP A 87 6.75 -0.50 -19.93
CA ASP A 87 6.02 -0.16 -21.16
C ASP A 87 4.65 0.43 -20.79
N THR A 88 4.53 1.75 -20.95
CA THR A 88 3.36 2.52 -20.48
C THR A 88 2.55 3.13 -21.62
N GLU A 89 2.56 2.52 -22.81
CA GLU A 89 1.84 3.01 -23.99
C GLU A 89 0.33 3.20 -23.75
N THR A 90 -0.22 2.48 -22.77
CA THR A 90 -1.65 2.53 -22.39
C THR A 90 -2.01 3.62 -21.37
N ILE A 91 -1.01 4.27 -20.73
CA ILE A 91 -1.25 5.23 -19.64
C ILE A 91 -1.50 6.64 -20.20
N ASP A 92 -2.65 7.21 -19.86
CA ASP A 92 -3.01 8.57 -20.25
C ASP A 92 -2.68 9.63 -19.17
N ALA A 93 -2.85 10.91 -19.52
CA ALA A 93 -2.62 12.03 -18.61
C ALA A 93 -3.53 11.99 -17.36
N GLN A 94 -4.75 11.47 -17.47
CA GLN A 94 -5.68 11.35 -16.36
C GLN A 94 -5.19 10.31 -15.34
N ASP A 95 -4.61 9.21 -15.83
CA ASP A 95 -4.01 8.16 -15.04
C ASP A 95 -2.75 8.64 -14.32
N LEU A 96 -1.93 9.49 -14.96
CA LEU A 96 -0.82 10.17 -14.29
C LEU A 96 -1.31 11.06 -13.13
N CYS A 97 -2.39 11.82 -13.34
CA CYS A 97 -3.02 12.62 -12.28
C CYS A 97 -3.48 11.76 -11.10
N ARG A 98 -4.10 10.60 -11.38
CA ARG A 98 -4.52 9.64 -10.35
C ARG A 98 -3.34 9.06 -9.58
N ILE A 99 -2.28 8.65 -10.28
CA ILE A 99 -1.05 8.12 -9.66
C ILE A 99 -0.42 9.16 -8.74
N ARG A 100 -0.34 10.42 -9.19
CA ARG A 100 0.19 11.53 -8.38
C ARG A 100 -0.60 11.75 -7.09
N LYS A 101 -1.93 11.70 -7.15
CA LYS A 101 -2.81 11.79 -5.97
C LYS A 101 -2.55 10.64 -5.00
N ASN A 102 -2.39 9.42 -5.50
CA ASN A 102 -2.08 8.24 -4.69
C ASN A 102 -0.72 8.34 -3.99
N ILE A 103 0.31 8.86 -4.68
CA ILE A 103 1.63 9.13 -4.08
C ILE A 103 1.48 10.07 -2.88
N ARG A 104 0.77 11.20 -3.06
CA ARG A 104 0.53 12.17 -1.99
C ARG A 104 -0.19 11.52 -0.81
N ALA A 105 -1.27 10.79 -1.06
CA ALA A 105 -2.02 10.10 -0.01
C ALA A 105 -1.16 9.10 0.76
N SER A 106 -0.31 8.34 0.06
CA SER A 106 0.62 7.37 0.65
C SER A 106 1.67 8.02 1.57
N ARG A 107 2.15 9.21 1.20
CA ARG A 107 3.06 9.99 2.06
C ARG A 107 2.36 10.53 3.29
N CYS A 108 1.19 11.12 3.10
CA CYS A 108 0.38 11.67 4.19
C CYS A 108 -0.06 10.60 5.21
N SER A 109 -0.17 9.33 4.81
CA SER A 109 -0.42 8.24 5.77
C SER A 109 0.80 7.86 6.62
N THR A 110 2.00 8.25 6.20
CA THR A 110 3.26 7.91 6.89
C THR A 110 3.70 9.02 7.83
N VAL A 111 3.48 10.28 7.44
CA VAL A 111 3.83 11.44 8.29
C VAL A 111 2.73 11.73 9.31
N PRO A 112 3.08 12.09 10.55
CA PRO A 112 2.10 12.49 11.55
C PRO A 112 1.33 13.71 11.04
N LYS A 113 0.02 13.74 11.34
CA LYS A 113 -0.81 14.91 11.00
C LYS A 113 -0.28 16.10 11.79
N LEU A 114 -0.10 17.23 11.09
CA LEU A 114 0.18 18.49 11.76
C LEU A 114 -0.99 18.78 12.70
N HIS A 115 -0.65 19.13 13.94
CA HIS A 115 -1.60 19.61 14.94
C HIS A 115 -2.36 20.81 14.37
N LYS A 116 -3.65 20.91 14.70
CA LYS A 116 -4.49 22.00 14.19
C LYS A 116 -4.54 23.20 15.12
N THR A 117 -4.19 23.01 16.39
CA THR A 117 -4.27 24.01 17.44
C THR A 117 -2.98 24.04 18.25
N SER A 118 -2.62 25.22 18.75
CA SER A 118 -1.45 25.45 19.60
C SER A 118 -1.48 24.59 20.88
N SER A 119 -2.67 24.31 21.42
CA SER A 119 -2.87 23.44 22.58
C SER A 119 -2.46 21.99 22.34
N GLU A 120 -2.64 21.47 21.12
CA GLU A 120 -2.28 20.08 20.78
C GLU A 120 -0.75 19.89 20.62
N ILE A 121 -0.03 20.97 20.32
CA ILE A 121 1.45 21.01 20.23
C ILE A 121 2.08 20.73 21.59
N LEU A 122 1.54 21.37 22.63
CA LEU A 122 2.15 21.41 23.95
C LEU A 122 1.89 20.13 24.75
N LEU A 123 0.77 19.44 24.55
CA LEU A 123 0.39 18.29 25.36
C LEU A 123 1.20 17.00 25.06
N LYS A 124 1.56 16.75 23.80
CA LYS A 124 2.25 15.49 23.42
C LYS A 124 3.70 15.40 23.93
N PRO A 125 4.54 16.45 23.84
CA PRO A 125 5.89 16.43 24.40
C PRO A 125 5.88 16.35 25.94
N ILE A 126 4.95 17.07 26.58
CA ILE A 126 4.84 17.12 28.03
C ILE A 126 4.44 15.75 28.60
N LEU A 127 3.49 15.04 27.98
CA LEU A 127 3.10 13.69 28.41
C LEU A 127 4.22 12.66 28.23
N LEU A 128 5.02 12.75 27.14
CA LEU A 128 6.23 11.94 26.97
C LEU A 128 7.27 12.25 28.04
N TYR A 129 7.45 13.52 28.40
CA TYR A 129 8.37 13.96 29.45
C TYR A 129 7.93 13.45 30.83
N PHE A 130 6.64 13.51 31.16
CA PHE A 130 6.10 12.95 32.40
C PHE A 130 6.19 11.43 32.45
N HIS A 131 6.02 10.73 31.33
CA HIS A 131 6.23 9.27 31.27
C HIS A 131 7.70 8.89 31.50
N VAL A 132 8.65 9.63 30.89
CA VAL A 132 10.08 9.41 31.09
C VAL A 132 10.50 9.70 32.55
N ILE A 133 9.95 10.74 33.18
CA ILE A 133 10.18 11.05 34.60
C ILE A 133 9.57 9.97 35.51
N ALA A 134 8.36 9.52 35.21
CA ALA A 134 7.71 8.46 35.97
C ALA A 134 8.52 7.15 35.89
N ILE A 135 8.93 6.74 34.68
CA ILE A 135 9.78 5.55 34.50
C ILE A 135 11.10 5.69 35.28
N ARG A 136 11.75 6.87 35.26
CA ARG A 136 12.96 7.12 36.06
C ARG A 136 12.73 7.07 37.58
N LYS A 137 11.55 7.47 38.07
CA LYS A 137 11.21 7.34 39.51
C LYS A 137 10.91 5.89 39.93
N TYR A 138 10.43 5.04 39.03
CA TYR A 138 10.08 3.65 39.35
C TYR A 138 11.22 2.64 39.11
N TYR A 139 12.27 3.00 38.35
CA TYR A 139 13.40 2.12 38.03
C TYR A 139 14.75 2.51 38.68
N VAL A 140 14.79 3.53 39.52
CA VAL A 140 15.95 3.80 40.40
C VAL A 140 15.62 3.22 41.78
N LYS A 141 16.01 1.97 41.99
CA LYS A 141 16.09 1.32 43.30
C LYS A 141 17.36 0.48 43.34
#